data_AF-A0A946F8H0-F1
#
_entry.id   AF-A0A946F8H0-F1
#
_cell.length_a   1.000
_cell.length_b   1.000
_cell.length_c   1.000
_cell.angle_alpha   90.00
_cell.angle_beta   90.00
_cell.angle_gamma   90.00
#
_symmetry.space_group_name_H-M   'P 1'
#
loop_
_entity.id
_entity.type
_entity.pdbx_description
1 polymer ?
#
loop_
_entity_poly.entity_id
_entity_poly.type
_entity_poly.pdbx_seq_one_letter_code
_entity_poly.pdbx_strand_id
1 'polypeptide(L)'
;MSQQQPGISVQDLIDLERYPLDQPDSPELAAVIAGALETLDDTGVCLLPGFVRDDALPLLVEESRSLTGTTHRQDHEEIAYGHYRKRLDEFP
;
A
#
# COMPACT_ATOMS: atom_id res chain seq x y z
N MET A 1 2.95 -11.42 26.04
CA MET A 1 4.01 -10.39 26.13
C MET A 1 4.01 -9.65 24.81
N SER A 2 3.31 -8.52 24.74
CA SER A 2 3.31 -7.67 23.54
C SER A 2 4.67 -7.00 23.47
N GLN A 3 5.53 -7.47 22.56
CA GLN A 3 6.79 -6.82 22.29
C GLN A 3 6.47 -5.50 21.58
N GLN A 4 6.57 -4.39 22.30
CA GLN A 4 6.61 -3.06 21.70
C GLN A 4 7.94 -2.99 20.92
N GLN A 5 7.86 -3.04 19.58
CA GLN A 5 9.02 -2.77 18.71
C GLN A 5 9.55 -1.35 18.98
N PRO A 6 10.87 -1.11 18.91
CA PRO A 6 11.46 0.20 19.16
C PRO A 6 10.81 1.26 18.26
N GLY A 7 10.59 2.45 18.83
CA GLY A 7 9.63 3.44 18.36
C GLY A 7 9.99 4.14 17.05
N ILE A 8 9.48 3.59 15.95
CA ILE A 8 9.31 4.32 14.70
C ILE A 8 7.95 5.00 14.77
N SER A 9 7.91 6.31 14.56
CA SER A 9 6.66 7.07 14.52
C SER A 9 6.14 7.19 13.08
N VAL A 10 4.86 7.53 12.92
CA VAL A 10 4.25 7.69 11.59
C VAL A 10 4.96 8.78 10.78
N GLN A 11 5.38 9.87 11.43
CA GLN A 11 6.08 10.96 10.74
C GLN A 11 7.46 10.57 10.18
N ASP A 12 8.07 9.50 10.72
CA ASP A 12 9.36 8.99 10.24
C ASP A 12 9.19 8.12 8.98
N LEU A 13 7.97 7.65 8.70
CA LEU A 13 7.68 6.76 7.58
C LEU A 13 6.93 7.48 6.45
N ILE A 14 5.99 8.35 6.79
CA ILE A 14 5.04 8.97 5.86
C ILE A 14 5.35 10.46 5.72
N ASP A 15 5.22 10.97 4.50
CA ASP A 15 5.24 12.41 4.23
C ASP A 15 3.93 13.06 4.68
N LEU A 16 3.82 13.33 5.99
CA LEU A 16 2.65 13.98 6.59
C LEU A 16 2.46 15.45 6.16
N GLU A 17 3.47 16.08 5.57
CA GLU A 17 3.33 17.43 5.02
C GLU A 17 2.49 17.40 3.75
N ARG A 18 2.68 16.36 2.93
CA ARG A 18 1.90 16.14 1.71
C ARG A 18 0.61 15.35 1.96
N TYR A 19 0.61 14.46 2.95
CA TYR A 19 -0.49 13.56 3.28
C TYR A 19 -0.82 13.67 4.78
N PRO A 20 -1.60 14.68 5.21
CA PRO A 20 -1.82 15.00 6.63
C PRO A 20 -2.78 14.02 7.32
N LEU A 21 -2.38 12.75 7.41
CA LEU A 21 -3.14 11.64 8.00
C LEU A 21 -3.32 11.78 9.53
N ASP A 22 -2.48 12.59 10.17
CA ASP A 22 -2.58 12.95 11.58
C ASP A 22 -3.64 14.03 11.86
N GLN A 23 -4.18 14.67 10.81
CA GLN A 23 -5.19 15.72 10.88
C GLN A 23 -6.44 15.32 10.07
N PRO A 24 -7.25 14.36 10.58
CA PRO A 24 -8.35 13.77 9.82
C PRO A 24 -9.45 14.77 9.43
N ASP A 25 -9.63 15.83 10.21
CA ASP A 25 -10.64 16.87 9.99
C ASP A 25 -10.11 18.06 9.15
N SER A 26 -8.88 17.96 8.63
CA SER A 26 -8.26 19.04 7.85
C SER A 26 -8.85 19.13 6.43
N PRO A 27 -9.09 20.34 5.90
CA PRO A 27 -9.48 20.52 4.51
C PRO A 27 -8.40 20.04 3.54
N GLU A 28 -7.13 20.07 3.94
CA GLU A 28 -5.99 19.58 3.17
C GLU A 28 -6.09 18.06 2.95
N LEU A 29 -6.37 17.28 3.99
CA LEU A 29 -6.57 15.84 3.83
C LEU A 29 -7.80 15.55 2.97
N ALA A 30 -8.89 16.30 3.17
CA ALA A 30 -10.10 16.14 2.37
C ALA A 30 -9.84 16.36 0.86
N ALA A 31 -9.02 17.36 0.51
CA ALA A 31 -8.61 17.61 -0.87
C ALA A 31 -7.78 16.47 -1.46
N VAL A 32 -6.85 15.90 -0.68
CA VAL A 32 -6.05 14.73 -1.10
C VAL A 32 -6.95 13.53 -1.35
N ILE A 33 -7.90 13.24 -0.46
CA ILE A 33 -8.86 12.14 -0.62
C ILE A 33 -9.70 12.33 -1.87
N ALA A 34 -10.19 13.55 -2.12
CA ALA A 34 -10.99 13.84 -3.31
C ALA A 34 -10.22 13.55 -4.61
N GLY A 35 -8.96 14.00 -4.71
CA GLY A 35 -8.12 13.69 -5.88
C GLY A 35 -7.76 12.20 -6.00
N ALA A 36 -7.57 11.52 -4.87
CA ALA A 36 -7.34 10.07 -4.85
C ALA A 36 -8.55 9.30 -5.39
N LEU A 37 -9.76 9.70 -5.01
CA LEU A 37 -11.00 9.10 -5.49
C LEU A 37 -11.23 9.36 -6.99
N GLU A 38 -10.94 10.56 -7.48
CA GLU A 38 -11.02 10.88 -8.91
C GLU A 38 -10.03 10.02 -9.72
N THR A 39 -8.79 9.87 -9.25
CA THR A 39 -7.79 9.03 -9.92
C THR A 39 -8.20 7.57 -9.92
N LEU A 40 -8.81 7.11 -8.82
CA LEU A 40 -9.31 5.75 -8.69
C LEU A 40 -10.50 5.48 -9.64
N ASP A 41 -11.39 6.45 -9.81
CA ASP A 41 -12.52 6.37 -10.75
C ASP A 41 -12.04 6.31 -12.21
N ASP A 42 -11.05 7.13 -12.57
CA ASP A 42 -10.53 7.22 -13.94
C ASP A 42 -9.64 6.03 -14.33
N THR A 43 -8.72 5.62 -13.44
CA THR A 43 -7.66 4.65 -13.79
C THR A 43 -7.80 3.28 -13.10
N GLY A 44 -8.75 3.14 -12.17
CA GLY A 44 -8.90 1.94 -11.34
C GLY A 44 -7.81 1.76 -10.29
N VAL A 45 -6.84 2.67 -10.22
CA VAL A 45 -5.75 2.68 -9.22
C VAL A 45 -5.53 4.11 -8.72
N CYS A 46 -4.94 4.26 -7.54
CA CYS A 46 -4.51 5.56 -7.03
C CYS A 46 -3.02 5.51 -6.74
N LEU A 47 -2.25 6.40 -7.37
CA LEU A 47 -0.83 6.57 -7.09
C LEU A 47 -0.65 7.71 -6.09
N LEU A 48 0.12 7.44 -5.03
CA LEU A 48 0.50 8.42 -4.01
C LEU A 48 2.03 8.63 -4.06
N PRO A 49 2.54 9.49 -4.98
CA PRO A 49 3.98 9.68 -5.13
C PRO A 49 4.59 10.22 -3.84
N GLY A 50 5.73 9.66 -3.42
CA GLY A 50 6.45 10.10 -2.22
C GLY A 50 5.67 9.88 -0.92
N PHE A 51 4.64 9.02 -0.92
CA PHE A 51 3.85 8.75 0.28
C PHE A 51 4.72 8.22 1.42
N VAL A 52 5.58 7.25 1.11
CA VAL A 52 6.64 6.79 2.00
C VAL A 52 7.86 7.65 1.75
N ARG A 53 8.49 8.13 2.83
CA ARG A 53 9.73 8.91 2.77
C ARG A 53 10.88 8.05 2.21
N ASP A 54 11.74 8.66 1.41
CA ASP A 54 12.84 7.96 0.74
C ASP A 54 13.84 7.31 1.72
N ASP A 55 14.04 7.93 2.88
CA ASP A 55 14.91 7.44 3.95
C ASP A 55 14.31 6.25 4.73
N ALA A 56 12.98 6.12 4.74
CA ALA A 56 12.27 4.99 5.32
C ALA A 56 12.21 3.75 4.41
N LEU A 57 12.36 3.93 3.09
CA LEU A 57 12.26 2.81 2.13
C LEU A 57 13.25 1.66 2.41
N PRO A 58 14.56 1.90 2.67
CA PRO A 58 15.50 0.81 2.94
C PRO A 58 15.11 -0.04 4.15
N LEU A 59 14.53 0.59 5.18
CA LEU A 59 14.07 -0.08 6.39
C LEU A 59 12.89 -1.01 6.09
N LEU A 60 11.89 -0.53 5.35
CA LEU A 60 10.73 -1.34 4.96
C LEU A 60 11.12 -2.51 4.05
N VAL A 61 12.05 -2.29 3.13
CA VAL A 61 12.58 -3.34 2.24
C VAL A 61 13.31 -4.42 3.04
N GLU A 62 14.13 -4.03 4.01
CA GLU A 62 14.86 -4.99 4.85
C GLU A 62 13.91 -5.78 5.75
N GLU A 63 12.91 -5.11 6.34
CA GLU A 63 11.88 -5.77 7.13
C GLU A 63 11.12 -6.81 6.29
N SER A 64 10.68 -6.45 5.08
CA SER A 64 10.01 -7.37 4.15
C SER A 64 10.89 -8.58 3.78
N ARG A 65 12.19 -8.37 3.56
CA ARG A 65 13.15 -9.45 3.30
C ARG A 65 13.30 -10.37 4.50
N SER A 66 13.38 -9.83 5.71
CA SER A 66 13.53 -10.62 6.94
C SER A 66 12.35 -11.58 7.16
N LEU A 67 11.15 -11.21 6.70
CA LEU A 67 9.93 -12.01 6.80
C LEU A 67 9.85 -13.11 5.73
N THR A 68 10.66 -13.07 4.69
CA THR A 68 10.58 -14.04 3.58
C THR A 68 10.76 -15.49 4.06
N GLY A 69 11.55 -15.73 5.12
CA GLY A 69 11.74 -17.06 5.70
C GLY A 69 10.54 -17.62 6.46
N THR A 70 9.57 -16.79 6.84
CA THR A 70 8.35 -17.18 7.55
C THR A 70 7.08 -17.01 6.73
N THR A 71 7.17 -16.37 5.56
CA THR A 71 6.04 -16.17 4.65
C THR A 71 5.62 -17.48 3.96
N HIS A 72 4.31 -17.67 3.83
CA HIS A 72 3.77 -18.78 3.06
C HIS A 72 4.02 -18.54 1.56
N ARG A 73 4.85 -19.39 0.95
CA ARG A 73 5.15 -19.30 -0.48
C ARG A 73 3.94 -19.73 -1.31
N GLN A 74 3.45 -18.82 -2.15
CA GLN A 74 2.45 -19.09 -3.18
C GLN A 74 3.12 -19.03 -4.55
N ASP A 75 3.22 -20.18 -5.22
CA ASP A 75 3.75 -20.31 -6.60
C ASP A 75 2.59 -20.45 -7.62
N HIS A 76 1.48 -19.73 -7.42
CA HIS A 76 0.36 -19.76 -8.36
C HIS A 76 0.51 -18.63 -9.39
N GLU A 77 0.36 -18.94 -10.69
CA GLU A 77 0.15 -17.90 -11.70
C GLU A 77 -1.24 -17.27 -11.45
N GLU A 78 -1.26 -16.11 -10.82
CA GLU A 78 -2.46 -15.29 -10.75
C GLU A 78 -2.60 -14.52 -12.07
N ILE A 79 -3.48 -15.00 -12.94
CA ILE A 79 -4.03 -14.19 -14.03
C ILE A 79 -5.04 -13.20 -13.44
N ALA A 80 -5.22 -12.02 -14.05
CA ALA A 80 -6.13 -10.95 -13.59
C ALA A 80 -7.60 -11.40 -13.38
N TYR A 81 -7.96 -12.61 -13.81
CA TYR A 81 -9.24 -13.28 -13.57
C TYR A 81 -9.05 -14.74 -13.15
N GLY A 82 -8.11 -15.05 -12.24
CA GLY A 82 -7.76 -16.43 -11.87
C GLY A 82 -8.95 -17.28 -11.42
N HIS A 83 -9.93 -16.67 -10.76
CA HIS A 83 -11.19 -17.32 -10.38
C HIS A 83 -12.08 -17.69 -11.57
N TYR A 84 -11.84 -17.16 -12.76
CA TYR A 84 -12.49 -17.52 -14.02
C TYR A 84 -11.71 -18.54 -14.85
N ARG A 85 -10.57 -19.07 -14.36
CA ARG A 85 -9.77 -20.05 -15.13
C ARG A 85 -10.59 -21.29 -15.51
N LYS A 86 -11.55 -21.70 -14.68
CA LYS A 86 -12.49 -22.79 -15.00
C LYS A 86 -13.50 -22.47 -16.10
N ARG A 87 -13.66 -21.19 -16.46
CA ARG A 87 -14.60 -20.69 -17.48
C ARG A 87 -13.93 -20.17 -18.74
N LEU A 88 -12.61 -20.00 -18.76
CA LEU A 88 -11.89 -19.57 -19.97
C LEU A 88 -11.90 -20.63 -21.08
N ASP A 89 -11.97 -21.91 -20.70
CA ASP A 89 -12.15 -23.03 -21.65
C ASP A 89 -13.59 -23.12 -22.20
N GLU A 90 -14.54 -22.33 -21.66
CA GLU A 90 -15.96 -22.30 -22.04
C GLU A 90 -16.34 -21.06 -22.89
N PHE A 91 -15.39 -20.16 -23.18
CA PHE A 91 -15.63 -19.08 -24.14
C PHE A 91 -15.38 -19.58 -25.57
N PRO A 92 -16.32 -19.36 -26.52
CA PRO A 92 -16.15 -19.72 -27.92
C PRO A 92 -15.13 -18.84 -28.65
#